data_AF-A0A212JTD3-F1
#
_entry.id   AF-A0A212JTD3-F1
#
_cell.length_a   1.000
_cell.length_b   1.000
_cell.length_c   1.000
_cell.angle_alpha   90.00
_cell.angle_beta   90.00
_cell.angle_gamma   90.00
#
_symmetry.space_group_name_H-M   'P 1'
#
loop_
_entity.id
_entity.type
_entity.pdbx_description
1 polymer ?
#
loop_
_entity_poly.entity_id
_entity_poly.type
_entity_poly.pdbx_seq_one_letter_code
_entity_poly.pdbx_strand_id
1 'polypeptide(L)'
;MWFGVRQNSKVEVDFDGPMTLPWGKDERGRFCRLLHMRGAPVDLAGRGGVVAFFHRGARPGWIFVGATEDIAGLILDARDDPEFLEFEGSGGVYVTWALVKPAFRAGVVAHLRTVLKPKILSSALDGRAAYEVAPIPVHPPA
;
A
#
# COMPACT_ATOMS: atom_id res chain seq x y z
N MET A 1 -44.70 -25.30 13.72
CA MET A 1 -43.51 -25.15 14.58
C MET A 1 -42.42 -24.44 13.78
N TRP A 2 -41.58 -23.68 14.47
CA TRP A 2 -40.83 -22.52 13.98
C TRP A 2 -39.63 -22.88 13.08
N PHE A 3 -39.37 -22.05 12.06
CA PHE A 3 -38.12 -22.08 11.28
C PHE A 3 -37.00 -21.41 12.10
N GLY A 4 -35.95 -22.17 12.41
CA GLY A 4 -34.75 -21.64 13.06
C GLY A 4 -33.95 -20.78 12.10
N VAL A 5 -33.99 -19.46 12.28
CA VAL A 5 -33.10 -18.50 11.63
C VAL A 5 -31.67 -18.82 12.08
N ARG A 6 -30.83 -19.30 11.15
CA ARG A 6 -29.37 -19.28 11.33
C ARG A 6 -28.94 -17.82 11.34
N GLN A 7 -28.73 -17.29 12.54
CA GLN A 7 -28.07 -16.00 12.72
C GLN A 7 -26.64 -16.15 12.18
N ASN A 8 -26.39 -15.49 11.05
CA ASN A 8 -25.05 -15.34 10.51
C ASN A 8 -24.31 -14.35 11.41
N SER A 9 -23.62 -14.87 12.42
CA SER A 9 -22.82 -14.07 13.35
C SER A 9 -21.73 -13.36 12.54
N LYS A 10 -21.91 -12.05 12.36
CA LYS A 10 -20.90 -11.11 11.87
C LYS A 10 -19.65 -11.33 12.72
N VAL A 11 -18.61 -11.88 12.14
CA VAL A 11 -17.31 -12.02 12.80
C VAL A 11 -16.77 -10.60 12.98
N GLU A 12 -17.07 -9.97 14.12
CA GLU A 12 -16.34 -8.80 14.57
C GLU A 12 -14.97 -9.29 15.00
N VAL A 13 -14.00 -9.10 14.11
CA VAL A 13 -12.60 -9.36 14.42
C VAL A 13 -12.14 -8.23 15.32
N ASP A 14 -12.14 -8.48 16.62
CA ASP A 14 -11.58 -7.58 17.62
C ASP A 14 -10.05 -7.66 17.50
N PHE A 15 -9.47 -6.67 16.81
CA PHE A 15 -8.03 -6.49 16.77
C PHE A 15 -7.66 -5.64 17.97
N ASP A 16 -6.96 -6.23 18.96
CA ASP A 16 -6.38 -5.58 20.16
C ASP A 16 -5.28 -4.54 19.83
N GLY A 17 -5.44 -3.78 18.74
CA GLY A 17 -4.51 -2.75 18.26
C GLY A 17 -4.24 -2.84 16.75
N PRO A 18 -3.44 -1.90 16.22
CA PRO A 18 -3.04 -1.92 14.81
C PRO A 18 -2.25 -3.18 14.46
N MET A 19 -2.57 -3.81 13.33
CA MET A 19 -1.81 -4.96 12.86
C MET A 19 -0.46 -4.52 12.26
N THR A 20 0.61 -5.26 12.54
CA THR A 20 1.89 -5.08 11.86
C THR A 20 1.91 -5.83 10.53
N LEU A 21 2.12 -5.11 9.43
CA LEU A 21 2.31 -5.71 8.12
C LEU A 21 3.81 -5.98 7.84
N PRO A 22 4.15 -7.06 7.13
CA PRO A 22 5.52 -7.34 6.71
C PRO A 22 5.90 -6.45 5.53
N TRP A 23 6.34 -5.22 5.81
CA TRP A 23 6.73 -4.24 4.80
C TRP A 23 7.99 -4.67 4.03
N GLY A 24 7.88 -4.72 2.71
CA GLY A 24 8.92 -5.12 1.77
C GLY A 24 10.13 -4.19 1.81
N LYS A 25 11.30 -4.80 1.84
CA LYS A 25 12.63 -4.17 1.95
C LYS A 25 13.61 -4.93 1.04
N ASP A 26 14.72 -4.30 0.69
CA ASP A 26 15.85 -4.93 0.02
C ASP A 26 16.51 -6.00 0.92
N GLU A 27 17.42 -6.79 0.35
CA GLU A 27 18.19 -7.82 1.06
C GLU A 27 19.00 -7.27 2.26
N ARG A 28 19.21 -5.96 2.32
CA ARG A 28 19.91 -5.26 3.40
C ARG A 28 18.96 -4.63 4.42
N GLY A 29 17.66 -4.93 4.34
CA GLY A 29 16.64 -4.41 5.24
C GLY A 29 16.29 -2.93 5.02
N ARG A 30 16.54 -2.38 3.84
CA ARG A 30 16.26 -0.97 3.50
C ARG A 30 15.13 -0.86 2.49
N PHE A 31 14.35 0.21 2.55
CA PHE A 31 13.37 0.47 1.51
C PHE A 31 14.02 0.71 0.14
N CYS A 32 13.35 0.24 -0.90
CA CYS A 32 13.88 0.21 -2.25
C CYS A 32 13.75 1.60 -2.89
N ARG A 33 14.82 2.10 -3.52
CA ARG A 33 14.75 3.33 -4.32
C ARG A 33 14.19 2.99 -5.69
N LEU A 34 13.08 3.63 -6.06
CA LEU A 34 12.25 3.32 -7.22
C LEU A 34 13.07 3.17 -8.51
N LEU A 35 13.87 4.19 -8.85
CA LEU A 35 14.70 4.16 -10.07
C LEU A 35 15.88 3.18 -10.02
N HIS A 36 16.30 2.74 -8.83
CA HIS A 36 17.44 1.82 -8.67
C HIS A 36 17.00 0.35 -8.61
N MET A 37 15.69 0.08 -8.62
CA MET A 37 15.18 -1.28 -8.71
C MET A 37 15.50 -1.84 -10.10
N ARG A 38 16.38 -2.84 -10.14
CA ARG A 38 16.68 -3.58 -11.37
C ARG A 38 15.53 -4.55 -11.66
N GLY A 39 14.47 -4.03 -12.27
CA GLY A 39 13.21 -4.75 -12.47
C GLY A 39 12.36 -4.81 -11.19
N ALA A 40 11.13 -5.30 -11.32
CA ALA A 40 10.34 -5.66 -10.15
C ALA A 40 10.98 -6.88 -9.46
N PRO A 41 10.93 -6.99 -8.13
CA PRO A 41 11.38 -8.18 -7.43
C PRO A 41 10.66 -9.41 -8.01
N VAL A 42 11.42 -10.43 -8.43
CA VAL A 42 10.91 -11.63 -9.12
C VAL A 42 9.82 -12.34 -8.30
N ASP A 43 9.87 -12.18 -6.97
CA ASP A 43 8.91 -12.73 -6.01
C ASP A 43 7.60 -11.93 -5.85
N LEU A 44 7.40 -10.85 -6.62
CA LEU A 44 6.19 -10.02 -6.60
C LEU A 44 5.34 -10.09 -7.86
N ALA A 45 5.84 -10.72 -8.93
CA ALA A 45 5.08 -10.84 -10.17
C ALA A 45 3.74 -11.54 -9.94
N GLY A 46 2.63 -10.88 -10.31
CA GLY A 46 1.28 -11.42 -10.16
C GLY A 46 0.79 -11.51 -8.71
N ARG A 47 1.44 -10.80 -7.78
CA ARG A 47 1.05 -10.76 -6.37
C ARG A 47 0.50 -9.40 -6.02
N GLY A 48 -0.70 -9.39 -5.46
CA GLY A 48 -1.37 -8.18 -5.05
C GLY A 48 -1.18 -7.85 -3.57
N GLY A 49 -1.38 -6.57 -3.25
CA GLY A 49 -1.24 -6.06 -1.90
C GLY A 49 -1.39 -4.55 -1.83
N VAL A 50 -0.78 -3.98 -0.80
CA VAL A 50 -0.73 -2.54 -0.55
C VAL A 50 0.67 -2.03 -0.83
N VAL A 51 0.76 -0.87 -1.47
CA VAL A 51 2.02 -0.21 -1.84
C VAL A 51 2.04 1.20 -1.26
N ALA A 52 3.23 1.65 -0.85
CA ALA A 52 3.44 3.00 -0.35
C ALA A 52 4.73 3.57 -0.93
N PHE A 53 4.63 4.79 -1.46
CA PHE A 53 5.73 5.56 -2.01
C PHE A 53 6.00 6.79 -1.16
N PHE A 54 7.26 7.15 -1.03
CA PHE A 54 7.69 8.29 -0.22
C PHE A 54 9.05 8.80 -0.70
N HIS A 55 9.43 10.00 -0.27
CA HIS A 55 10.76 10.57 -0.53
C HIS A 55 11.49 10.92 0.77
N ARG A 56 12.83 10.97 0.71
CA ARG A 56 13.72 11.09 1.87
C ARG A 56 14.55 12.39 1.89
N GLY A 57 14.16 13.40 1.13
CA GLY A 57 14.88 14.68 1.08
C GLY A 57 14.77 15.51 2.36
N ALA A 58 15.10 16.80 2.26
CA ALA A 58 15.12 17.71 3.40
C ALA A 58 13.77 17.82 4.15
N ARG A 59 12.65 17.51 3.48
CA ARG A 59 11.31 17.45 4.06
C ARG A 59 10.64 16.13 3.67
N PRO A 60 11.01 15.00 4.29
CA PRO A 60 10.51 13.70 3.88
C PRO A 60 8.98 13.64 3.96
N GLY A 61 8.36 12.87 3.07
CA GLY A 61 6.91 12.76 3.05
C GLY A 61 6.40 11.66 2.14
N TRP A 62 5.14 11.29 2.35
CA TRP A 62 4.45 10.25 1.60
C TRP A 62 3.93 10.80 0.28
N ILE A 63 4.19 10.06 -0.79
CA ILE A 63 3.81 10.41 -2.15
C ILE A 63 2.47 9.78 -2.45
N PHE A 64 2.37 8.46 -2.33
CA PHE A 64 1.18 7.70 -2.73
C PHE A 64 1.02 6.48 -1.82
N VAL A 65 -0.22 6.10 -1.57
CA VAL A 65 -0.59 4.82 -0.94
C VAL A 65 -1.78 4.25 -1.68
N GLY A 66 -1.65 3.00 -2.15
CA GLY A 66 -2.69 2.34 -2.94
C GLY A 66 -2.62 0.83 -2.83
N ALA A 67 -3.51 0.16 -3.55
CA ALA A 67 -3.60 -1.29 -3.63
C ALA A 67 -3.63 -1.75 -5.09
N THR A 68 -3.13 -2.96 -5.32
CA THR A 68 -3.07 -3.54 -6.66
C THR A 68 -3.17 -5.07 -6.59
N GLU A 69 -3.61 -5.69 -7.67
CA GLU A 69 -3.50 -7.14 -7.89
C GLU A 69 -2.09 -7.55 -8.35
N ASP A 70 -1.30 -6.60 -8.85
CA ASP A 70 0.07 -6.82 -9.30
C ASP A 70 0.99 -5.69 -8.79
N ILE A 71 1.71 -5.97 -7.71
CA ILE A 71 2.67 -5.02 -7.11
C ILE A 71 3.82 -4.75 -8.07
N ALA A 72 4.30 -5.78 -8.77
CA ALA A 72 5.39 -5.66 -9.72
C ALA A 72 5.03 -4.69 -10.85
N GLY A 73 3.86 -4.88 -11.48
CA GLY A 73 3.34 -3.99 -12.51
C GLY A 73 3.22 -2.54 -12.04
N LEU A 74 2.57 -2.31 -10.88
CA LEU A 74 2.41 -0.95 -10.35
C LEU A 74 3.75 -0.25 -10.09
N ILE A 75 4.73 -0.97 -9.53
CA ILE A 75 6.08 -0.41 -9.30
C ILE A 75 6.73 -0.04 -10.63
N LEU A 76 6.60 -0.87 -11.67
CA LEU A 76 7.15 -0.58 -13.00
C LEU A 76 6.48 0.65 -13.61
N ASP A 77 5.14 0.71 -13.59
CA ASP A 77 4.40 1.85 -14.14
C ASP A 77 4.77 3.16 -13.41
N ALA A 78 4.92 3.12 -12.09
CA ALA A 78 5.33 4.28 -11.29
C ALA A 78 6.75 4.79 -11.61
N ARG A 79 7.63 3.96 -12.20
CA ARG A 79 8.98 4.40 -12.62
C ARG A 79 8.95 5.32 -13.82
N ASP A 80 7.91 5.21 -14.65
CA ASP A 80 7.73 5.98 -15.87
C ASP A 80 6.65 7.07 -15.70
N ASP A 81 6.00 7.16 -14.53
CA ASP A 81 4.96 8.14 -14.21
C ASP A 81 5.56 9.50 -13.81
N PRO A 82 5.31 10.58 -14.58
CA PRO A 82 5.80 11.93 -14.25
C PRO A 82 5.41 12.41 -12.84
N GLU A 83 4.23 12.06 -12.33
CA GLU A 83 3.75 12.51 -11.01
C GLU A 83 4.62 11.97 -9.87
N PHE A 84 5.18 10.77 -10.06
CA PHE A 84 6.13 10.18 -9.11
C PHE A 84 7.53 10.75 -9.33
N LEU A 85 7.96 10.89 -10.59
CA LEU A 85 9.30 11.37 -10.94
C LEU A 85 9.58 12.82 -10.50
N GLU A 86 8.54 13.65 -10.37
CA GLU A 86 8.66 15.01 -9.80
C GLU A 86 9.31 15.00 -8.40
N PHE A 87 9.17 13.90 -7.64
CA PHE A 87 9.74 13.76 -6.30
C PHE A 87 11.19 13.25 -6.29
N GLU A 88 11.79 12.84 -7.42
CA GLU A 88 13.18 12.37 -7.44
C GLU A 88 14.18 13.45 -6.99
N GLY A 89 13.92 14.71 -7.35
CA GLY A 89 14.69 15.87 -6.87
C GLY A 89 14.60 16.09 -5.35
N SER A 90 13.59 15.51 -4.70
CA SER A 90 13.37 15.58 -3.25
C SER A 90 14.07 14.46 -2.48
N GLY A 91 15.30 14.08 -2.88
CA GLY A 91 16.07 13.03 -2.20
C GLY A 91 15.72 11.61 -2.63
N GLY A 92 15.12 11.45 -3.81
CA GLY A 92 14.77 10.17 -4.42
C GLY A 92 13.43 9.60 -3.96
N VAL A 93 12.77 8.87 -4.87
CA VAL A 93 11.53 8.15 -4.57
C VAL A 93 11.86 6.75 -4.09
N TYR A 94 11.20 6.36 -3.02
CA TYR A 94 11.31 5.04 -2.41
C TYR A 94 9.94 4.37 -2.39
N VAL A 95 9.97 3.04 -2.43
CA VAL A 95 8.78 2.21 -2.39
C VAL A 95 8.94 1.09 -1.37
N THR A 96 7.82 0.75 -0.74
CA THR A 96 7.63 -0.45 0.07
C THR A 96 6.23 -0.99 -0.19
N TRP A 97 6.01 -2.26 0.17
CA TRP A 97 4.77 -2.96 -0.11
C TRP A 97 4.47 -3.97 0.99
N ALA A 98 3.21 -4.39 1.11
CA ALA A 98 2.81 -5.50 1.95
C ALA A 98 1.80 -6.35 1.19
N LEU A 99 1.98 -7.66 1.27
CA LEU A 99 1.06 -8.61 0.66
C LEU A 99 -0.18 -8.72 1.54
N VAL A 100 -1.32 -8.37 0.98
CA VAL A 100 -2.59 -8.28 1.70
C VAL A 100 -3.64 -8.99 0.86
N LYS A 101 -4.51 -9.79 1.48
CA LYS A 101 -5.60 -10.45 0.76
C LYS A 101 -6.56 -9.40 0.18
N PRO A 102 -7.14 -9.60 -1.02
CA PRO A 102 -7.98 -8.61 -1.68
C PRO A 102 -9.04 -7.97 -0.78
N ALA A 103 -9.73 -8.77 0.04
CA ALA A 103 -10.79 -8.34 0.95
C ALA A 103 -10.36 -7.29 2.00
N PHE A 104 -9.07 -7.17 2.33
CA PHE A 104 -8.58 -6.24 3.36
C PHE A 104 -7.85 -5.03 2.80
N ARG A 105 -7.46 -5.05 1.51
CA ARG A 105 -6.59 -4.01 0.92
C ARG A 105 -7.20 -2.61 1.04
N ALA A 106 -8.49 -2.47 0.72
CA ALA A 106 -9.15 -1.18 0.74
C ALA A 106 -9.20 -0.56 2.15
N GLY A 107 -9.52 -1.36 3.18
CA GLY A 107 -9.53 -0.90 4.57
C GLY A 107 -8.15 -0.51 5.08
N VAL A 108 -7.11 -1.28 4.70
CA VAL A 108 -5.71 -0.94 5.03
C VAL A 108 -5.29 0.37 4.37
N VAL A 109 -5.58 0.58 3.09
CA VAL A 109 -5.26 1.83 2.39
C VAL A 109 -6.03 3.01 2.98
N ALA A 110 -7.32 2.85 3.30
CA ALA A 110 -8.13 3.89 3.93
C ALA A 110 -7.49 4.37 5.25
N HIS A 111 -7.04 3.44 6.09
CA HIS A 111 -6.32 3.75 7.32
C HIS A 111 -4.99 4.47 7.04
N LEU A 112 -4.16 3.91 6.15
CA LEU A 112 -2.84 4.46 5.83
C LEU A 112 -2.92 5.86 5.23
N ARG A 113 -3.87 6.14 4.35
CA ARG A 113 -4.07 7.49 3.78
C ARG A 113 -4.41 8.52 4.87
N THR A 114 -5.17 8.12 5.88
CA THR A 114 -5.52 8.99 7.02
C THR A 114 -4.29 9.36 7.85
N VAL A 115 -3.44 8.37 8.16
CA VAL A 115 -2.28 8.58 9.05
C VAL A 115 -1.05 9.13 8.31
N LEU A 116 -0.82 8.72 7.06
CA LEU A 116 0.36 9.08 6.27
C LEU A 116 0.17 10.37 5.46
N LYS A 117 -1.08 10.75 5.14
CA LYS A 117 -1.42 11.95 4.37
C LYS A 117 -0.59 12.08 3.08
N PRO A 118 -0.67 11.08 2.16
CA PRO A 118 0.09 11.12 0.91
C PRO A 118 -0.34 12.31 0.04
N LYS A 119 0.60 12.82 -0.76
CA LYS A 119 0.37 13.97 -1.65
C LYS A 119 -0.55 13.63 -2.83
N ILE A 120 -0.41 12.42 -3.36
CA ILE A 120 -1.22 11.88 -4.45
C ILE A 120 -2.31 11.01 -3.83
N LEU A 121 -3.55 11.49 -3.92
CA LEU A 121 -4.74 10.77 -3.43
C LEU A 121 -5.47 9.99 -4.53
N SER A 122 -5.19 10.30 -5.79
CA SER A 122 -5.78 9.65 -6.95
C SER A 122 -4.72 9.57 -8.03
N SER A 123 -4.42 8.37 -8.50
CA SER A 123 -3.52 8.12 -9.63
C SER A 123 -4.19 7.15 -10.60
N ALA A 124 -3.88 7.24 -11.88
CA ALA A 124 -4.33 6.27 -12.87
C ALA A 124 -3.83 4.85 -12.55
N LEU A 125 -2.73 4.73 -11.80
CA LEU A 125 -2.11 3.48 -11.36
C LEU A 125 -2.94 2.73 -10.30
N ASP A 126 -3.90 3.40 -9.66
CA ASP A 126 -4.63 2.92 -8.48
C ASP A 126 -5.94 2.17 -8.83
N GLY A 127 -6.11 1.78 -10.09
CA GLY A 127 -7.20 0.89 -10.54
C GLY A 127 -8.63 1.38 -10.30
N ARG A 128 -8.84 2.66 -9.93
CA ARG A 128 -10.13 3.30 -9.57
C ARG A 128 -10.81 2.79 -8.29
N ALA A 129 -10.07 2.25 -7.33
CA ALA A 129 -10.65 1.87 -6.05
C ALA A 129 -10.97 3.13 -5.20
N ALA A 130 -12.24 3.40 -4.95
CA ALA A 130 -12.63 4.32 -3.89
C ALA A 130 -12.31 3.64 -2.54
N TYR A 131 -11.42 4.24 -1.75
CA TYR A 131 -11.06 3.75 -0.41
C TYR A 131 -12.02 4.24 0.67
N GLU A 132 -13.27 4.52 0.30
CA GLU A 132 -14.35 4.95 1.20
C GLU A 132 -14.96 3.72 1.90
N VAL A 133 -14.13 3.01 2.65
CA VAL A 133 -14.50 1.80 3.40
C VAL A 133 -14.08 1.94 4.85
N ALA A 134 -14.60 1.08 5.74
CA ALA A 134 -14.17 1.06 7.13
C ALA A 134 -12.64 0.82 7.21
N PRO A 135 -11.87 1.72 7.85
CA PRO A 135 -10.42 1.59 7.91
C PRO A 135 -10.02 0.41 8.79
N ILE A 136 -9.00 -0.33 8.36
CA ILE A 136 -8.38 -1.41 9.12
C ILE A 136 -7.07 -0.88 9.71
N PRO A 137 -6.97 -0.70 11.04
CA PRO A 137 -5.77 -0.16 11.66
C PRO A 137 -4.53 -1.04 11.42
N VAL A 138 -3.45 -0.41 10.94
CA VAL A 138 -2.16 -1.06 10.74
C VAL A 138 -1.02 -0.12 11.12
N HIS A 139 0.11 -0.69 11.53
CA HIS A 139 1.32 0.11 11.72
C HIS A 139 1.87 0.60 10.37
N PRO A 140 2.21 1.90 10.24
CA PRO A 140 2.88 2.42 9.05
C PRO A 140 4.21 1.72 8.76
N PRO A 141 4.75 1.83 7.54
CA PRO A 141 6.09 1.32 7.24
C PRO A 141 7.15 1.97 8.14
N ALA A 142 7.98 1.14 8.77
CA ALA A 142 9.07 1.52 9.68
C ALA A 142 10.42 0.99 9.19
#